data_AF-A0A1E1WXL2-F1
#
_entry.id   AF-A0A1E1WXL2-F1
#
_cell.length_a   1.000
_cell.length_b   1.000
_cell.length_c   1.000
_cell.angle_alpha   90.00
_cell.angle_beta   90.00
_cell.angle_gamma   90.00
#
_symmetry.space_group_name_H-M   'P 1'
#
loop_
_entity.id
_entity.type
_entity.pdbx_description
1 polymer ?
#
loop_
_entity_poly.entity_id
_entity_poly.type
_entity_poly.pdbx_seq_one_letter_code
_entity_poly.pdbx_strand_id
1 'polypeptide(L)'
;MVTVLMGNVFALTRIVYAMAEDGLLFAWFSRVHQRTQLPLTAMYSFSVLSAFLAVFLDIHTLVEMMSIGTLLAYLVVSASLIIVRYMPVSRLMGEDNQDPPDMTKPSLPEDEGVFDGVGDVAGRLRATFAFLHRLYPFNQPPGIVVSYCITALTLDVFLLSFLTQLLIGPITSGSFWAILLVVLLSLVAIFCFVVILMHQQSTTLLHYKMPLVPLLPTLSIIINA
;
A
#
# COMPACT_ATOMS: atom_id res chain seq x y z
N MET A 1 22.17 10.54 -19.05
CA MET A 1 22.71 9.29 -18.46
C MET A 1 23.32 9.55 -17.09
N VAL A 2 24.44 10.27 -16.98
CA VAL A 2 25.09 10.55 -15.66
C VAL A 2 24.21 11.37 -14.71
N THR A 3 23.44 12.33 -15.23
CA THR A 3 22.53 13.16 -14.42
C THR A 3 21.44 12.35 -13.72
N VAL A 4 20.84 11.37 -14.42
CA VAL A 4 19.81 10.47 -13.87
C VAL A 4 20.42 9.56 -12.80
N LEU A 5 21.62 9.03 -13.05
CA LEU A 5 22.33 8.20 -12.09
C LEU A 5 22.60 8.95 -10.77
N MET A 6 23.10 10.18 -10.86
CA MET A 6 23.34 11.04 -9.69
C MET A 6 22.03 11.36 -8.95
N GLY A 7 20.97 11.70 -9.69
CA GLY A 7 19.64 11.94 -9.11
C GLY A 7 19.11 10.74 -8.32
N ASN A 8 19.25 9.53 -8.86
CA ASN A 8 18.80 8.30 -8.20
C ASN A 8 19.59 7.99 -6.92
N VAL A 9 20.91 8.22 -6.91
CA VAL A 9 21.73 8.01 -5.69
C VAL A 9 21.32 8.99 -4.58
N PHE A 10 21.01 10.25 -4.91
CA PHE A 10 20.52 11.21 -3.92
C PHE A 10 19.10 10.90 -3.42
N ALA A 11 18.21 10.42 -4.29
CA ALA A 11 16.88 9.99 -3.89
C ALA A 11 16.94 8.75 -2.98
N LEU A 12 17.71 7.73 -3.39
CA LEU A 12 17.87 6.48 -2.65
C LEU A 12 18.37 6.72 -1.23
N THR A 13 19.41 7.55 -1.08
CA THR A 13 20.01 7.83 0.24
C THR A 13 19.05 8.50 1.21
N ARG A 14 18.16 9.37 0.71
CA ARG A 14 17.11 9.99 1.52
C ARG A 14 16.00 9.03 1.91
N ILE A 15 15.58 8.16 0.98
CA ILE A 15 14.57 7.14 1.26
C ILE A 15 15.08 6.18 2.35
N VAL A 16 16.32 5.70 2.22
CA VAL A 16 16.95 4.80 3.21
C VAL A 16 17.09 5.49 4.57
N TYR A 17 17.46 6.77 4.60
CA TYR A 17 17.53 7.55 5.83
C TYR A 17 16.17 7.63 6.53
N ALA A 18 15.11 7.98 5.79
CA ALA A 18 13.76 8.04 6.34
C ALA A 18 13.28 6.67 6.86
N MET A 19 13.50 5.60 6.10
CA MET A 19 13.16 4.23 6.54
C MET A 19 13.95 3.79 7.79
N ALA A 20 15.18 4.26 7.97
CA ALA A 20 15.98 3.97 9.16
C ALA A 20 15.57 4.83 10.37
N GLU A 21 15.07 6.05 10.15
CA GLU A 21 14.49 6.91 11.18
C GLU A 21 13.15 6.35 11.68
N ASP A 22 12.33 5.80 10.77
CA ASP A 22 11.08 5.08 11.09
C ASP A 22 11.33 3.71 11.79
N GLY A 23 12.58 3.29 11.95
CA GLY A 23 12.96 2.02 12.59
C GLY A 23 12.75 0.78 11.71
N LEU A 24 12.43 0.95 10.42
CA LEU A 24 12.26 -0.14 9.45
C LEU A 24 13.61 -0.75 9.03
N LEU A 25 14.66 0.06 9.01
CA LEU A 25 16.03 -0.35 8.69
C LEU A 25 16.97 -0.17 9.90
N PHE A 26 18.18 -0.71 9.80
CA PHE A 26 19.20 -0.56 10.85
C PHE A 26 19.46 0.93 11.15
N ALA A 27 19.39 1.30 12.44
CA ALA A 27 19.62 2.66 12.93
C ALA A 27 21.00 3.26 12.59
N TRP A 28 21.93 2.45 12.08
CA TRP A 28 23.20 2.96 11.58
C TRP A 28 23.05 3.81 10.31
N PHE A 29 22.01 3.53 9.49
CA PHE A 29 21.74 4.28 8.26
C PHE A 29 21.08 5.64 8.49
N SER A 30 20.50 5.90 9.67
CA SER A 30 19.97 7.22 10.03
C SER A 30 21.05 8.19 10.53
N ARG A 31 22.33 7.79 10.59
CA ARG A 31 23.41 8.70 10.98
C ARG A 31 23.78 9.65 9.85
N VAL A 32 23.51 10.94 10.04
CA VAL A 32 23.86 12.01 9.11
C VAL A 32 25.21 12.64 9.47
N HIS A 33 26.04 12.93 8.47
CA HIS A 33 27.31 13.61 8.68
C HIS A 33 27.12 15.13 8.85
N GLN A 34 27.74 15.72 9.88
CA GLN A 34 27.51 17.12 10.27
C GLN A 34 27.87 18.17 9.21
N ARG A 35 28.89 17.91 8.38
CA ARG A 35 29.33 18.88 7.36
C ARG A 35 28.56 18.79 6.05
N THR A 36 28.28 17.59 5.58
CA THR A 36 27.65 17.35 4.28
C THR A 36 26.14 17.22 4.39
N GLN A 37 25.59 17.05 5.60
CA GLN A 37 24.16 16.83 5.86
C GLN A 37 23.60 15.66 5.05
N LEU A 38 24.45 14.67 4.75
CA LEU A 38 24.11 13.47 3.97
C LEU A 38 24.35 12.20 4.81
N PRO A 39 23.51 11.17 4.64
CA PRO A 39 23.71 9.86 5.26
C PRO A 39 24.80 9.09 4.49
N LEU A 40 26.06 9.48 4.71
CA LEU A 40 27.22 8.92 4.00
C LEU A 40 27.32 7.41 4.14
N THR A 41 26.98 6.87 5.31
CA THR A 41 26.95 5.44 5.59
C THR A 41 26.02 4.69 4.63
N ALA A 42 24.81 5.20 4.40
CA ALA A 42 23.88 4.62 3.44
C ALA A 42 24.42 4.77 2.00
N MET A 43 24.95 5.94 1.66
CA MET A 43 25.50 6.17 0.32
C MET A 43 26.61 5.19 -0.05
N TYR A 44 27.60 5.01 0.81
CA TYR A 44 28.73 4.12 0.55
C TYR A 44 28.30 2.65 0.52
N SER A 45 27.45 2.22 1.46
CA SER A 45 27.00 0.81 1.52
C SER A 45 26.21 0.41 0.27
N PHE A 46 25.24 1.21 -0.16
CA PHE A 46 24.45 0.94 -1.36
C PHE A 46 25.27 1.10 -2.66
N SER A 47 26.24 2.01 -2.70
CA SER A 47 27.14 2.15 -3.86
C SER A 47 28.09 0.95 -3.99
N VAL A 48 28.64 0.45 -2.89
CA VAL A 48 29.49 -0.76 -2.89
C VAL A 48 28.66 -1.98 -3.28
N LEU A 49 27.44 -2.12 -2.75
CA LEU A 49 26.52 -3.17 -3.15
C LEU A 49 26.19 -3.10 -4.64
N SER A 50 25.89 -1.91 -5.17
CA SER A 50 25.63 -1.71 -6.60
C SER A 50 26.84 -2.05 -7.47
N ALA A 51 28.05 -1.68 -7.05
CA ALA A 51 29.28 -2.02 -7.78
C ALA A 51 29.52 -3.53 -7.79
N PHE A 52 29.26 -4.20 -6.65
CA PHE A 52 29.32 -5.65 -6.57
C PHE A 52 28.30 -6.30 -7.53
N LEU A 53 27.03 -5.91 -7.47
CA LEU A 53 26.00 -6.44 -8.37
C LEU A 53 26.34 -6.22 -9.85
N ALA A 54 26.93 -5.07 -10.21
CA ALA A 54 27.34 -4.77 -11.58
C ALA A 54 28.51 -5.64 -12.10
N VAL A 55 29.36 -6.17 -11.21
CA VAL A 55 30.46 -7.08 -11.59
C VAL A 55 29.98 -8.52 -11.73
N PHE A 56 29.03 -8.94 -10.89
CA PHE A 56 28.58 -10.34 -10.81
C PHE A 56 27.35 -10.66 -11.67
N LEU A 57 26.53 -9.67 -12.03
CA LEU A 57 25.29 -9.86 -12.80
C LEU A 57 25.40 -9.24 -14.18
N ASP A 58 24.77 -9.89 -15.15
CA ASP A 58 24.63 -9.35 -16.49
C ASP A 58 23.57 -8.24 -16.54
N ILE A 59 23.71 -7.33 -17.50
CA ILE A 59 22.81 -6.20 -17.69
C ILE A 59 21.36 -6.66 -17.92
N HIS A 60 21.17 -7.78 -18.60
CA HIS A 60 19.85 -8.37 -18.84
C HIS A 60 19.16 -8.77 -17.53
N THR A 61 19.87 -9.51 -16.66
CA THR A 61 19.35 -9.92 -15.36
C THR A 61 19.09 -8.73 -14.43
N LEU A 62 19.95 -7.70 -14.47
CA LEU A 62 19.75 -6.48 -13.70
C LEU A 62 18.48 -5.72 -14.12
N VAL A 63 18.19 -5.67 -15.43
CA VAL A 63 16.98 -5.02 -15.96
C VAL A 63 15.73 -5.81 -15.60
N GLU A 64 15.76 -7.15 -15.68
CA GLU A 64 14.64 -8.00 -15.25
C GLU A 64 14.35 -7.83 -13.76
N MET A 65 15.38 -7.85 -12.91
CA MET A 65 15.25 -7.61 -11.47
C MET A 65 14.68 -6.21 -11.17
N MET A 66 15.14 -5.18 -11.87
CA MET A 66 14.62 -3.83 -11.73
C MET A 66 13.14 -3.76 -12.12
N SER A 67 12.75 -4.37 -13.23
CA SER A 67 11.37 -4.37 -13.71
C SER A 67 10.44 -5.07 -12.71
N ILE A 68 10.79 -6.28 -12.27
CA ILE A 68 10.04 -7.02 -11.24
C ILE A 68 9.94 -6.19 -9.96
N GLY A 69 11.04 -5.56 -9.52
CA GLY A 69 11.06 -4.71 -8.34
C GLY A 69 10.15 -3.48 -8.45
N THR A 70 10.14 -2.80 -9.61
CA THR A 70 9.27 -1.64 -9.84
C THR A 70 7.78 -2.01 -9.87
N LEU A 71 7.44 -3.15 -10.47
CA LEU A 71 6.06 -3.65 -10.47
C LEU A 71 5.61 -3.97 -9.04
N LEU A 72 6.41 -4.69 -8.26
CA LEU A 72 6.11 -4.98 -6.85
C LEU A 72 5.95 -3.70 -6.03
N ALA A 73 6.81 -2.69 -6.23
CA ALA A 73 6.67 -1.41 -5.55
C ALA A 73 5.36 -0.71 -5.90
N TYR A 74 4.93 -0.71 -7.16
CA TYR A 74 3.65 -0.13 -7.56
C TYR A 74 2.45 -0.87 -6.95
N LEU A 75 2.52 -2.20 -6.83
CA LEU A 75 1.48 -2.99 -6.17
C LEU A 75 1.36 -2.62 -4.69
N VAL A 76 2.48 -2.55 -3.97
CA VAL A 76 2.50 -2.16 -2.55
C VAL A 76 1.99 -0.74 -2.37
N VAL A 77 2.48 0.23 -3.14
CA VAL A 77 2.04 1.64 -3.05
C VAL A 77 0.55 1.75 -3.35
N SER A 78 0.05 1.05 -4.37
CA SER A 78 -1.37 1.05 -4.71
C SER A 78 -2.22 0.47 -3.58
N ALA A 79 -1.81 -0.65 -2.97
CA ALA A 79 -2.49 -1.25 -1.83
C ALA A 79 -2.48 -0.31 -0.61
N SER A 80 -1.34 0.29 -0.27
CA SER A 80 -1.18 1.23 0.84
C SER A 80 -2.09 2.46 0.70
N LEU A 81 -2.22 3.02 -0.51
CA LEU A 81 -3.10 4.16 -0.76
C LEU A 81 -4.57 3.84 -0.51
N ILE A 82 -5.02 2.63 -0.85
CA ILE A 82 -6.38 2.20 -0.56
C ILE A 82 -6.53 2.02 0.95
N ILE A 83 -5.61 1.31 1.63
CA ILE A 83 -5.69 1.08 3.07
C ILE A 83 -5.80 2.42 3.83
N VAL A 84 -4.90 3.38 3.57
CA VAL A 84 -4.91 4.70 4.23
C VAL A 84 -6.22 5.44 4.00
N ARG A 85 -6.90 5.26 2.86
CA ARG A 85 -8.15 5.96 2.55
C ARG A 85 -9.36 5.39 3.28
N TYR A 86 -9.36 4.10 3.60
CA TYR A 86 -10.48 3.43 4.26
C TYR A 86 -10.19 3.13 5.74
N MET A 87 -9.00 3.43 6.22
CA MET A 87 -8.64 3.32 7.63
C MET A 87 -9.09 4.58 8.40
N PRO A 88 -9.71 4.44 9.57
CA PRO A 88 -9.98 5.58 10.45
C PRO A 88 -8.67 6.18 10.97
N VAL A 89 -8.64 7.50 11.11
CA VAL A 89 -7.48 8.31 11.52
C VAL A 89 -7.02 7.92 12.92
N SER A 90 -7.95 7.64 13.84
CA SER A 90 -7.65 7.19 15.21
C SER A 90 -6.77 5.94 15.24
N ARG A 91 -6.90 5.06 14.24
CA ARG A 91 -6.08 3.85 14.15
C ARG A 91 -4.74 4.06 13.46
N LEU A 92 -4.67 5.01 12.54
CA LEU A 92 -3.39 5.44 11.97
C LEU A 92 -2.51 6.11 13.05
N MET A 93 -3.13 6.77 14.02
CA MET A 93 -2.43 7.42 15.14
C MET A 93 -2.22 6.52 16.37
N GLY A 94 -2.66 5.26 16.33
CA GLY A 94 -2.43 4.29 17.40
C GLY A 94 -3.26 4.54 18.68
N GLU A 95 -4.35 5.30 18.60
CA GLU A 95 -5.19 5.68 19.74
C GLU A 95 -6.16 4.57 20.21
N ASP A 96 -6.03 3.33 19.70
CA ASP A 96 -6.89 2.19 20.10
C ASP A 96 -6.63 1.70 21.55
N ASN A 97 -5.64 2.28 22.25
CA ASN A 97 -5.18 1.85 23.59
C ASN A 97 -5.22 2.92 24.69
N GLN A 98 -5.81 4.10 24.48
CA GLN A 98 -5.97 5.07 25.58
C GLN A 98 -7.39 5.01 26.15
N ASP A 99 -7.46 4.89 27.47
CA ASP A 99 -8.62 4.88 28.37
C ASP A 99 -9.83 5.74 27.94
N PRO A 100 -11.04 5.47 28.50
CA PRO A 100 -12.24 6.27 28.24
C PRO A 100 -11.94 7.77 28.29
N PRO A 101 -12.59 8.59 27.44
CA PRO A 101 -12.24 9.99 27.26
C PRO A 101 -12.24 10.71 28.60
N ASP A 102 -11.05 11.09 29.06
CA ASP A 102 -10.88 11.90 30.26
C ASP A 102 -11.41 13.30 29.98
N MET A 103 -12.59 13.60 30.52
CA MET A 103 -13.27 14.89 30.44
C MET A 103 -12.49 16.03 31.12
N THR A 104 -11.30 15.76 31.67
CA THR A 104 -10.52 16.71 32.50
C THR A 104 -9.38 17.40 31.75
N LYS A 105 -9.13 17.11 30.46
CA LYS A 105 -8.09 17.84 29.69
C LYS A 105 -8.60 19.22 29.26
N PRO A 106 -7.95 20.33 29.64
CA PRO A 106 -8.34 21.66 29.21
C PRO A 106 -8.20 21.76 27.69
N SER A 107 -9.26 22.22 27.02
CA SER A 107 -9.26 22.62 25.62
C SER A 107 -8.12 23.60 25.37
N LEU A 108 -7.11 23.17 24.61
CA LEU A 108 -6.06 24.05 24.11
C LEU A 108 -6.66 25.08 23.13
N PRO A 109 -6.06 26.28 23.01
CA PRO A 109 -6.64 27.38 22.27
C PRO A 109 -6.79 27.05 20.79
N GLU A 110 -7.94 27.45 20.25
CA GLU A 110 -8.39 27.33 18.86
C GLU A 110 -7.56 28.23 17.93
N ASP A 111 -6.32 27.85 17.59
CA ASP A 111 -5.62 28.46 16.44
C ASP A 111 -4.48 27.58 15.92
N GLU A 112 -4.79 26.35 15.49
CA GLU A 112 -4.05 25.59 14.46
C GLU A 112 -4.97 24.47 13.94
N GLY A 113 -5.70 24.74 12.86
CA GLY A 113 -6.30 23.73 11.95
C GLY A 113 -6.81 22.44 12.61
N VAL A 114 -7.55 22.57 13.71
CA VAL A 114 -8.05 21.44 14.51
C VAL A 114 -8.87 20.54 13.61
N PHE A 115 -8.39 19.31 13.51
CA PHE A 115 -8.99 18.21 12.78
C PHE A 115 -10.33 17.89 13.44
N ASP A 116 -11.36 18.62 13.03
CA ASP A 116 -12.69 18.53 13.62
C ASP A 116 -13.16 17.08 13.55
N GLY A 117 -13.38 16.49 14.72
CA GLY A 117 -13.96 15.18 14.96
C GLY A 117 -15.42 15.10 14.55
N VAL A 118 -15.77 15.59 13.36
CA VAL A 118 -17.01 15.30 12.65
C VAL A 118 -16.92 13.85 12.18
N GLY A 119 -17.25 12.95 13.11
CA GLY A 119 -17.44 11.51 12.95
C GLY A 119 -16.57 10.84 11.90
N ASP A 120 -15.48 10.20 12.32
CA ASP A 120 -14.67 9.38 11.41
C ASP A 120 -15.49 8.19 10.89
N VAL A 121 -16.18 8.40 9.76
CA VAL A 121 -17.03 7.38 9.10
C VAL A 121 -16.20 6.47 8.21
N ALA A 122 -14.88 6.70 8.13
CA ALA A 122 -13.97 5.91 7.30
C ALA A 122 -14.03 4.43 7.64
N GLY A 123 -14.18 3.59 6.62
CA GLY A 123 -14.23 2.14 6.80
C GLY A 123 -15.54 1.61 7.39
N ARG A 124 -16.58 2.44 7.54
CA ARG A 124 -17.96 1.97 7.81
C ARG A 124 -18.70 1.65 6.52
N LEU A 125 -19.63 0.70 6.59
CA LEU A 125 -20.52 0.39 5.47
C LEU A 125 -21.46 1.57 5.20
N ARG A 126 -21.65 1.93 3.93
CA ARG A 126 -22.56 3.02 3.55
C ARG A 126 -23.99 2.69 4.00
N ALA A 127 -24.72 3.67 4.55
CA ALA A 127 -26.09 3.49 5.05
C ALA A 127 -27.07 2.92 4.01
N THR A 128 -26.83 3.18 2.71
CA THR A 128 -27.58 2.60 1.58
C THR A 128 -27.56 1.07 1.55
N PHE A 129 -26.50 0.45 2.10
CA PHE A 129 -26.32 -1.00 2.14
C PHE A 129 -26.53 -1.58 3.55
N ALA A 130 -27.30 -0.90 4.41
CA ALA A 130 -27.59 -1.38 5.77
C ALA A 130 -28.21 -2.80 5.79
N PHE A 131 -28.88 -3.24 4.72
CA PHE A 131 -29.34 -4.63 4.56
C PHE A 131 -28.21 -5.66 4.66
N LEU A 132 -27.01 -5.33 4.18
CA LEU A 132 -25.84 -6.21 4.24
C LEU A 132 -25.32 -6.41 5.67
N HIS A 133 -25.70 -5.54 6.62
CA HIS A 133 -25.39 -5.71 8.04
C HIS A 133 -25.93 -7.04 8.59
N ARG A 134 -26.99 -7.58 7.98
CA ARG A 134 -27.53 -8.91 8.32
C ARG A 134 -26.66 -10.07 7.82
N LEU A 135 -25.90 -9.87 6.75
CA LEU A 135 -24.96 -10.86 6.19
C LEU A 135 -23.54 -10.70 6.76
N TYR A 136 -23.29 -9.62 7.50
CA TYR A 136 -22.00 -9.26 8.07
C TYR A 136 -22.03 -9.53 9.59
N PRO A 137 -21.81 -10.78 10.05
CA PRO A 137 -21.88 -11.15 11.48
C PRO A 137 -20.67 -10.64 12.28
N PHE A 138 -19.71 -10.01 11.62
CA PHE A 138 -18.47 -9.56 12.23
C PHE A 138 -18.68 -8.17 12.83
N ASN A 139 -18.88 -8.13 14.15
CA ASN A 139 -18.87 -6.93 14.99
C ASN A 139 -17.45 -6.30 15.07
N GLN A 140 -16.78 -6.20 13.92
CA GLN A 140 -15.40 -5.76 13.81
C GLN A 140 -15.34 -4.23 13.76
N PRO A 141 -14.30 -3.65 14.35
CA PRO A 141 -14.11 -2.21 14.35
C PRO A 141 -13.88 -1.67 12.92
N PRO A 142 -14.27 -0.41 12.65
CA PRO A 142 -14.30 0.17 11.31
C PRO A 142 -12.93 0.11 10.63
N GLY A 143 -12.93 -0.14 9.30
CA GLY A 143 -11.73 -0.19 8.46
C GLY A 143 -11.03 -1.56 8.33
N ILE A 144 -11.18 -2.48 9.29
CA ILE A 144 -10.53 -3.82 9.23
C ILE A 144 -11.08 -4.66 8.08
N VAL A 145 -12.40 -4.61 7.87
CA VAL A 145 -13.07 -5.30 6.77
C VAL A 145 -12.46 -4.91 5.42
N VAL A 146 -12.28 -3.61 5.22
CA VAL A 146 -11.72 -3.09 3.99
C VAL A 146 -10.27 -3.51 3.84
N SER A 147 -9.49 -3.51 4.93
CA SER A 147 -8.13 -4.04 4.93
C SER A 147 -8.07 -5.52 4.52
N TYR A 148 -8.94 -6.38 5.06
CA TYR A 148 -9.03 -7.78 4.64
C TYR A 148 -9.44 -7.94 3.18
N CYS A 149 -10.40 -7.15 2.70
CA CYS A 149 -10.80 -7.18 1.29
C CYS A 149 -9.68 -6.74 0.35
N ILE A 150 -8.87 -5.75 0.74
CA ILE A 150 -7.72 -5.29 -0.06
C ILE A 150 -6.62 -6.35 -0.06
N THR A 151 -6.25 -6.90 1.09
CA THR A 151 -5.22 -7.96 1.16
C THR A 151 -5.68 -9.19 0.38
N ALA A 152 -6.94 -9.61 0.52
CA ALA A 152 -7.52 -10.68 -0.27
C ALA A 152 -7.51 -10.38 -1.77
N LEU A 153 -7.90 -9.16 -2.18
CA LEU A 153 -7.86 -8.74 -3.59
C LEU A 153 -6.43 -8.77 -4.16
N THR A 154 -5.45 -8.25 -3.41
CA THR A 154 -4.05 -8.29 -3.86
C THR A 154 -3.54 -9.72 -4.01
N LEU A 155 -3.82 -10.61 -3.06
CA LEU A 155 -3.41 -12.01 -3.13
C LEU A 155 -4.11 -12.78 -4.25
N ASP A 156 -5.40 -12.54 -4.45
CA ASP A 156 -6.19 -13.16 -5.51
C ASP A 156 -5.69 -12.76 -6.91
N VAL A 157 -5.35 -11.49 -7.10
CA VAL A 157 -4.76 -11.00 -8.36
C VAL A 157 -3.40 -11.66 -8.64
N PHE A 158 -2.54 -11.82 -7.63
CA PHE A 158 -1.28 -12.57 -7.78
C PHE A 158 -1.53 -14.05 -8.09
N LEU A 159 -2.49 -14.68 -7.42
CA LEU A 159 -2.86 -16.06 -7.66
C LEU A 159 -3.38 -16.26 -9.09
N LEU A 160 -4.20 -15.33 -9.58
CA LEU A 160 -4.73 -15.33 -10.94
C LEU A 160 -3.60 -15.19 -11.97
N SER A 161 -2.66 -14.27 -11.76
CA SER A 161 -1.47 -14.12 -12.64
C SER A 161 -0.61 -15.39 -12.65
N PHE A 162 -0.35 -15.99 -11.48
CA PHE A 162 0.43 -17.22 -11.41
C PHE A 162 -0.28 -18.43 -12.06
N LEU A 163 -1.58 -18.60 -11.80
CA LEU A 163 -2.35 -19.72 -12.35
C LEU A 163 -2.57 -19.58 -13.86
N THR A 164 -2.72 -18.38 -14.39
CA THR A 164 -2.80 -18.18 -15.85
C THR A 164 -1.49 -18.53 -16.55
N GLN A 165 -0.33 -18.25 -15.92
CA GLN A 165 0.97 -18.71 -16.44
C GLN A 165 1.09 -20.24 -16.39
N LEU A 166 0.65 -20.89 -15.31
CA LEU A 166 0.74 -22.35 -15.17
C LEU A 166 -0.26 -23.10 -16.08
N LEU A 167 -1.46 -22.57 -16.25
CA LEU A 167 -2.55 -23.20 -17.01
C LEU A 167 -2.60 -22.73 -18.48
N ILE A 168 -1.56 -22.06 -19.00
CA ILE A 168 -1.55 -21.56 -20.38
C ILE A 168 -1.83 -22.68 -21.42
N GLY A 169 -1.29 -23.88 -21.21
CA GLY A 169 -1.53 -25.05 -22.06
C GLY A 169 -2.99 -25.52 -22.01
N PRO A 170 -3.53 -25.84 -20.82
CA PRO A 170 -4.95 -26.14 -20.65
C PRO A 170 -5.93 -25.05 -21.11
N ILE A 171 -5.56 -23.77 -21.02
CA ILE A 171 -6.38 -22.64 -21.48
C ILE A 171 -6.39 -22.61 -23.02
N THR A 172 -5.24 -22.75 -23.66
CA THR A 172 -5.12 -22.77 -25.13
C THR A 172 -5.76 -24.00 -25.76
N SER A 173 -5.80 -25.13 -25.05
CA SER A 173 -6.52 -26.34 -25.47
C SER A 173 -8.04 -26.28 -25.24
N GLY A 174 -8.56 -25.20 -24.65
CA GLY A 174 -10.00 -25.02 -24.41
C GLY A 174 -10.56 -25.87 -23.27
N SER A 175 -9.73 -26.29 -22.31
CA SER A 175 -10.21 -27.10 -21.19
C SER A 175 -11.17 -26.30 -20.30
N PHE A 176 -12.39 -26.82 -20.14
CA PHE A 176 -13.45 -26.13 -19.40
C PHE A 176 -13.08 -25.87 -17.94
N TRP A 177 -12.41 -26.81 -17.28
CA TRP A 177 -12.00 -26.68 -15.88
C TRP A 177 -11.02 -25.52 -15.64
N ALA A 178 -10.06 -25.31 -16.55
CA ALA A 178 -9.12 -24.20 -16.45
C ALA A 178 -9.81 -22.84 -16.64
N ILE A 179 -10.70 -22.75 -17.63
CA ILE A 179 -11.49 -21.53 -17.90
C ILE A 179 -12.42 -21.23 -16.73
N LEU A 180 -13.14 -22.25 -16.23
CA LEU A 180 -14.05 -22.11 -15.09
C LEU A 180 -13.31 -21.59 -13.86
N LEU A 181 -12.10 -22.10 -13.59
CA LEU A 181 -11.28 -21.69 -12.46
C LEU A 181 -10.86 -20.22 -12.57
N VAL A 182 -10.38 -19.77 -13.73
CA VAL A 182 -10.01 -18.37 -13.98
C VAL A 182 -11.22 -17.45 -13.84
N VAL A 183 -12.37 -17.85 -14.40
CA VAL A 183 -13.63 -17.10 -14.27
C VAL A 183 -14.04 -16.98 -12.81
N LEU A 184 -13.99 -18.08 -12.04
CA LEU A 184 -14.33 -18.08 -10.63
C LEU A 184 -13.47 -17.10 -9.82
N LEU A 185 -12.14 -17.13 -10.02
CA LEU A 185 -11.22 -16.20 -9.35
C LEU A 185 -11.49 -14.75 -9.76
N SER A 186 -11.73 -14.48 -11.05
CA SER A 186 -12.10 -13.13 -11.50
C SER A 186 -13.39 -12.61 -10.85
N LEU A 187 -14.38 -13.48 -10.61
CA LEU A 187 -15.61 -13.12 -9.90
C LEU A 187 -15.35 -12.80 -8.42
N VAL A 188 -14.42 -13.52 -7.77
CA VAL A 188 -13.99 -13.23 -6.39
C VAL A 188 -13.29 -11.87 -6.33
N ALA A 189 -12.39 -11.55 -7.27
CA ALA A 189 -11.76 -10.24 -7.38
C ALA A 189 -12.79 -9.11 -7.52
N ILE A 190 -13.77 -9.28 -8.42
CA ILE A 190 -14.85 -8.31 -8.63
C ILE A 190 -15.69 -8.15 -7.35
N PHE A 191 -16.03 -9.25 -6.68
CA PHE A 191 -16.78 -9.21 -5.42
C PHE A 191 -16.02 -8.41 -4.35
N CYS A 192 -14.72 -8.68 -4.15
CA CYS A 192 -13.87 -7.93 -3.22
C CYS A 192 -13.82 -6.43 -3.58
N PHE A 193 -13.69 -6.11 -4.87
CA PHE A 193 -13.69 -4.73 -5.34
C PHE A 193 -15.02 -4.02 -5.06
N VAL A 194 -16.15 -4.68 -5.32
CA VAL A 194 -17.48 -4.15 -5.01
C VAL A 194 -17.64 -3.92 -3.51
N VAL A 195 -17.19 -4.84 -2.65
CA VAL A 195 -17.23 -4.65 -1.19
C VAL A 195 -16.42 -3.42 -0.77
N ILE A 196 -15.26 -3.16 -1.39
CA ILE A 196 -14.48 -1.93 -1.13
C ILE A 196 -15.28 -0.68 -1.52
N LEU A 197 -15.96 -0.68 -2.67
CA LEU A 197 -16.81 0.45 -3.10
C LEU A 197 -18.02 0.69 -2.19
N MET A 198 -18.49 -0.34 -1.47
CA MET A 198 -19.63 -0.23 -0.55
C MET A 198 -19.25 0.46 0.78
N HIS A 199 -17.95 0.55 1.11
CA HIS A 199 -17.47 1.20 2.31
C HIS A 199 -17.21 2.69 2.09
N GLN A 200 -17.39 3.49 3.16
CA GLN A 200 -17.14 4.92 3.10
C GLN A 200 -15.64 5.23 3.17
N GLN A 201 -15.22 6.16 2.32
CA GLN A 201 -13.86 6.69 2.30
C GLN A 201 -13.70 7.80 3.33
N SER A 202 -12.53 7.92 3.95
CA SER A 202 -12.20 9.07 4.77
C SER A 202 -12.14 10.33 3.91
N THR A 203 -12.95 11.35 4.20
CA THR A 203 -12.93 12.65 3.51
C THR A 203 -11.91 13.61 4.07
N THR A 204 -11.15 13.20 5.08
CA THR A 204 -10.20 14.03 5.81
C THR A 204 -9.07 14.54 4.91
N LEU A 205 -8.60 15.75 5.21
CA LEU A 205 -7.58 16.46 4.46
C LEU A 205 -6.19 15.85 4.68
N LEU A 206 -5.92 14.70 4.06
CA LEU A 206 -4.54 14.40 3.67
C LEU A 206 -4.15 15.46 2.64
N HIS A 207 -3.08 16.22 2.92
CA HIS A 207 -2.51 17.29 2.08
C HIS A 207 -2.16 16.84 0.64
N TYR A 208 -2.24 15.53 0.37
CA TYR A 208 -2.10 14.93 -0.94
C TYR A 208 -3.38 14.16 -1.32
N LYS A 209 -4.24 14.76 -2.13
CA LYS A 209 -5.45 14.11 -2.68
C LYS A 209 -5.11 13.48 -4.03
N MET A 210 -5.08 12.15 -4.10
CA MET A 210 -5.19 11.46 -5.38
C MET A 210 -6.65 11.49 -5.84
N PRO A 211 -7.00 12.18 -6.95
CA PRO A 211 -8.35 12.15 -7.49
C PRO A 211 -8.59 10.74 -8.08
N LEU A 212 -9.69 10.05 -7.73
CA LEU A 212 -10.07 8.69 -8.20
C LEU A 212 -9.59 7.47 -7.37
N VAL A 213 -9.35 7.60 -6.06
CA VAL A 213 -9.30 6.42 -5.18
C VAL A 213 -10.74 5.86 -5.03
N PRO A 214 -11.00 4.54 -5.19
CA PRO A 214 -10.05 3.43 -5.27
C PRO A 214 -9.70 2.98 -6.69
N LEU A 215 -10.35 3.53 -7.73
CA LEU A 215 -10.27 3.06 -9.12
C LEU A 215 -8.84 3.08 -9.67
N LEU A 216 -8.10 4.18 -9.49
CA LEU A 216 -6.73 4.32 -10.00
C LEU A 216 -5.77 3.30 -9.37
N PRO A 217 -5.68 3.19 -8.03
CA PRO A 217 -4.89 2.14 -7.40
C PRO A 217 -5.29 0.72 -7.81
N THR A 218 -6.58 0.41 -7.95
CA THR A 218 -7.01 -0.94 -8.35
C THR A 218 -6.70 -1.25 -9.81
N LEU A 219 -6.82 -0.26 -10.71
CA LEU A 219 -6.37 -0.43 -12.10
C LEU A 219 -4.86 -0.65 -12.17
N SER A 220 -4.08 0.10 -11.38
CA SER A 220 -2.64 -0.12 -11.24
C SER A 220 -2.33 -1.55 -10.77
N ILE A 221 -3.08 -2.09 -9.82
CA ILE A 221 -2.91 -3.47 -9.36
C ILE A 221 -3.19 -4.49 -10.46
N ILE A 222 -4.27 -4.31 -11.22
CA ILE A 222 -4.65 -5.23 -12.30
C ILE A 222 -3.68 -5.18 -13.48
N ILE A 223 -3.16 -4.00 -13.82
CA ILE A 223 -2.25 -3.82 -14.97
C ILE A 223 -0.84 -4.33 -14.66
N ASN A 224 -0.40 -4.22 -13.40
CA ASN A 224 0.97 -4.56 -12.99
C ASN A 224 1.12 -6.01 -12.46
N ALA A 225 0.04 -6.77 -12.37
CA ALA A 225 0.04 -8.17 -11.95
C ALA A 225 0.12 -9.13 -13.13
#